data_AF-A0A8S3ITI1-F1
#
_entry.id   AF-A0A8S3ITI1-F1
#
_cell.length_a   1.000
_cell.length_b   1.000
_cell.length_c   1.000
_cell.angle_alpha   90.00
_cell.angle_beta   90.00
_cell.angle_gamma   90.00
#
_symmetry.space_group_name_H-M   'P 1'
#
loop_
_entity.id
_entity.type
_entity.pdbx_description
1 polymer ?
#
loop_
_entity_poly.entity_id
_entity_poly.type
_entity_poly.pdbx_seq_one_letter_code
_entity_poly.pdbx_strand_id
1 'polypeptide(L)' 'EDDVDYQPSVSNPKSKQFGPSAEILQNIPNFDRNHDPLAENRRPTIADRENEYQKKRRVAPGRISPERLDYFAD' A
#
# COMPACT_ATOMS: atom_id res chain seq x y z
N GLU A 1 -24.80 -35.25 38.84
CA GLU A 1 -25.29 -35.13 37.46
C GLU A 1 -24.07 -34.99 36.60
N ASP A 2 -23.80 -36.06 35.85
CA ASP A 2 -22.66 -36.24 34.97
C ASP A 2 -22.99 -35.61 33.63
N ASP A 3 -22.26 -34.56 33.22
CA ASP A 3 -22.36 -34.02 31.87
C ASP A 3 -20.97 -33.81 31.26
N VAL A 4 -20.42 -34.95 30.82
CA VAL A 4 -19.62 -35.18 29.61
C VAL A 4 -18.74 -34.05 29.03
N ASP A 5 -17.43 -34.25 29.16
CA ASP A 5 -16.37 -33.57 28.40
C ASP A 5 -16.57 -33.74 26.88
N TYR A 6 -17.12 -32.71 26.22
CA TYR A 6 -17.13 -32.65 24.75
C TYR A 6 -15.79 -32.11 24.24
N GLN A 7 -14.86 -33.02 23.93
CA GLN A 7 -13.61 -32.70 23.24
C GLN A 7 -13.75 -33.05 21.74
N PRO A 8 -13.88 -32.06 20.82
CA PRO A 8 -13.82 -32.35 19.40
C PRO A 8 -12.37 -32.64 18.99
N SER A 9 -12.07 -33.90 18.69
CA SER A 9 -10.79 -34.31 18.09
C SER A 9 -10.73 -33.85 16.63
N VAL A 10 -10.36 -32.60 16.39
CA VAL A 10 -10.07 -32.08 15.04
C VAL A 10 -8.60 -32.27 14.73
N SER A 11 -8.26 -33.43 14.16
CA SER A 11 -6.97 -33.62 13.50
C SER A 11 -6.92 -32.69 12.27
N ASN A 12 -6.37 -31.49 12.41
CA ASN A 12 -6.13 -30.60 11.29
C ASN A 12 -5.06 -31.23 10.38
N PRO A 13 -5.37 -31.60 9.12
CA PRO A 13 -4.33 -31.93 8.16
C PRO A 13 -3.52 -30.65 7.92
N LYS A 14 -2.20 -30.75 8.13
CA LYS A 14 -1.22 -29.69 7.87
C LYS A 14 -1.56 -29.04 6.53
N SER A 15 -2.12 -27.83 6.57
CA SER A 15 -2.29 -27.04 5.36
C SER A 15 -0.89 -26.89 4.78
N LYS A 16 -0.70 -27.43 3.57
CA LYS A 16 0.50 -27.12 2.80
C LYS A 16 0.50 -25.60 2.69
N GLN A 17 1.40 -24.98 3.42
CA GLN A 17 1.53 -23.55 3.53
C GLN A 17 2.03 -23.11 2.15
N PHE A 18 1.14 -22.64 1.29
CA PHE A 18 1.53 -22.08 0.00
C PHE A 18 2.04 -20.67 0.27
N GLY A 19 3.30 -20.57 0.67
CA GLY A 19 3.97 -19.31 1.01
C GLY A 19 5.45 -19.54 1.30
N PRO A 20 6.26 -18.48 1.29
CA PRO A 20 7.67 -18.59 1.69
C PRO A 20 7.77 -19.03 3.15
N SER A 21 8.82 -19.80 3.49
CA SER A 21 9.05 -20.25 4.86
C SER A 21 9.29 -19.06 5.80
N ALA A 22 8.95 -19.24 7.08
CA ALA A 22 9.16 -18.21 8.11
C ALA A 22 10.64 -17.77 8.20
N GLU A 23 11.58 -18.69 8.00
CA GLU A 23 13.02 -18.40 7.93
C GLU A 23 13.37 -17.47 6.77
N ILE A 24 12.72 -17.60 5.60
CA ILE A 24 12.95 -16.69 4.47
C ILE A 24 12.46 -15.29 4.82
N LEU A 25 11.30 -15.17 5.47
CA LEU A 25 10.73 -13.88 5.85
C LEU A 25 11.55 -13.16 6.93
N GLN A 26 12.14 -13.89 7.87
CA GLN A 26 12.99 -13.33 8.93
C GLN A 26 14.35 -12.83 8.40
N ASN A 27 14.83 -13.42 7.31
CA ASN A 27 16.09 -13.04 6.67
C ASN A 27 15.93 -11.92 5.64
N ILE A 28 14.71 -11.42 5.40
CA ILE A 28 14.51 -10.25 4.55
C ILE A 28 15.08 -9.04 5.29
N PRO A 29 16.12 -8.35 4.76
CA PRO A 29 16.65 -7.17 5.40
C PRO A 29 15.53 -6.15 5.57
N ASN A 30 15.35 -5.64 6.79
CA ASN A 30 14.49 -4.50 7.09
C ASN A 30 15.12 -3.25 6.47
N PHE A 31 15.14 -3.18 5.14
CA PHE A 31 15.46 -1.97 4.41
C PHE A 31 14.47 -0.92 4.93
N ASP A 32 15.00 0.21 5.39
CA ASP A 32 14.24 1.32 5.99
C ASP A 32 12.88 1.45 5.30
N ARG A 33 11.77 1.38 6.07
CA ARG A 33 10.44 0.94 5.58
C ARG A 33 9.86 1.77 4.42
N ASN A 34 10.49 2.89 4.08
CA ASN A 34 10.09 3.81 3.04
C ASN A 34 11.13 3.93 1.89
N HIS A 35 12.11 3.04 1.81
CA HIS A 35 13.08 3.06 0.73
C HIS A 35 12.53 2.33 -0.51
N ASP A 36 12.29 3.09 -1.57
CA ASP A 36 11.97 2.51 -2.88
C ASP A 36 13.28 2.02 -3.55
N PRO A 37 13.49 0.71 -3.73
CA PRO A 37 14.71 0.19 -4.35
C PRO A 37 14.86 0.57 -5.82
N LEU A 38 13.79 1.03 -6.48
CA LEU A 38 13.80 1.51 -7.86
C LEU A 38 13.97 3.02 -7.96
N ALA A 39 14.16 3.70 -6.83
CA ALA A 39 14.35 5.14 -6.77
C ALA A 39 15.55 5.65 -7.60
N GLU A 40 16.57 4.83 -7.80
CA GLU A 40 17.72 5.20 -8.63
C GLU A 40 17.45 5.01 -10.13
N ASN A 41 16.61 4.03 -10.49
CA ASN A 41 16.33 3.64 -11.87
C ASN A 41 15.07 4.29 -12.45
N ARG A 42 14.37 5.14 -11.70
CA ARG A 42 13.17 5.82 -12.17
C ARG A 42 13.50 6.76 -13.34
N ARG A 43 12.68 6.68 -14.39
CA ARG A 43 12.78 7.59 -15.53
C ARG A 43 12.54 9.02 -15.04
N PRO A 44 13.35 10.00 -15.47
CA PRO A 44 13.17 11.39 -15.07
C PRO A 44 11.81 11.90 -15.55
N THR A 45 11.03 12.45 -14.62
CA THR A 45 9.70 13.00 -14.90
C THR A 45 9.81 14.46 -15.35
N ILE A 46 8.73 14.99 -15.96
CA ILE A 46 8.69 16.41 -16.38
C ILE A 46 8.87 17.32 -15.15
N ALA A 47 8.40 16.90 -13.98
CA ALA A 47 8.57 17.60 -12.71
C ALA A 47 10.04 17.82 -12.32
N ASP A 48 10.92 16.91 -12.69
CA ASP A 48 12.35 16.99 -12.36
C ASP A 48 13.09 17.98 -13.27
N ARG A 49 12.45 18.40 -14.38
CA ARG A 49 13.02 19.32 -15.38
C ARG A 49 12.42 20.72 -15.31
N GLU A 50 11.41 20.93 -14.47
CA GLU A 50 10.66 22.18 -14.40
C GLU A 50 11.35 23.21 -13.49
N ASN A 51 11.38 24.47 -13.95
CA ASN A 51 11.82 25.60 -13.12
C ASN A 51 10.78 25.94 -12.02
N GLU A 52 11.20 26.66 -10.98
CA GLU A 52 10.35 27.00 -9.82
C GLU A 52 9.00 27.65 -10.21
N TYR A 53 9.00 28.52 -11.22
CA TYR A 53 7.78 29.14 -11.77
C TYR A 53 6.83 28.12 -12.42
N GLN A 54 7.36 27.17 -13.17
CA GLN A 54 6.56 26.11 -13.82
C GLN A 54 5.95 25.17 -12.77
N LYS A 55 6.72 24.84 -11.72
CA LYS A 55 6.24 24.07 -10.57
C LYS A 55 5.10 24.79 -9.84
N LYS A 56 5.23 26.10 -9.58
CA LYS A 56 4.17 26.92 -8.95
C LYS A 56 2.89 26.92 -9.78
N ARG A 57 2.98 27.03 -11.11
CA ARG A 57 1.82 26.95 -12.01
C ARG A 57 1.09 25.60 -11.92
N ARG A 58 1.81 24.49 -11.77
CA ARG A 58 1.19 23.15 -11.65
C ARG A 58 0.54 22.94 -10.28
N VAL A 59 1.18 23.41 -9.22
CA VAL A 59 0.72 23.23 -7.83
C VAL A 59 -0.39 24.22 -7.45
N ALA A 60 -0.40 25.40 -8.07
CA ALA A 60 -1.46 26.38 -7.96
C ALA A 60 -2.29 26.40 -9.25
N PRO A 61 -3.05 25.34 -9.58
CA PRO A 61 -4.05 25.43 -10.62
C PRO A 61 -5.12 26.39 -10.11
N GLY A 62 -4.96 27.68 -10.42
CA GLY A 62 -6.03 28.67 -10.25
C GLY A 62 -7.27 28.08 -10.89
N ARG A 63 -8.30 27.81 -10.08
CA ARG A 63 -9.57 27.12 -10.39
C ARG A 63 -9.83 27.00 -11.90
N ILE A 64 -9.28 25.97 -12.53
CA ILE A 64 -9.30 25.79 -13.99
C ILE A 64 -10.72 25.40 -14.46
N SER A 65 -11.51 24.81 -13.56
CA SER A 65 -12.94 24.63 -13.77
C SER A 65 -13.72 25.64 -12.92
N PRO A 66 -14.85 26.13 -13.43
CA PRO A 66 -15.85 26.81 -12.61
C PRO A 66 -16.24 25.96 -11.40
N GLU A 67 -16.74 26.61 -10.36
CA GLU A 67 -17.32 25.92 -9.22
C GLU A 67 -18.43 24.98 -9.70
N ARG A 68 -18.29 23.69 -9.39
CA ARG A 68 -19.31 22.69 -9.71
C ARG A 68 -20.41 22.82 -8.67
N LEU A 69 -21.55 23.38 -9.07
CA LEU A 69 -22.77 23.36 -8.27
C LEU A 69 -23.32 21.93 -8.28
N ASP A 70 -23.37 21.29 -7.11
CA ASP A 70 -24.02 19.99 -6.94
C ASP A 70 -25.53 20.20 -6.75
N TYR A 71 -26.31 19.77 -7.75
CA TYR A 71 -27.78 19.93 -7.76
C TYR A 71 -28.52 18.82 -7.00
N PHE A 72 -27.81 17.82 -6.49
CA PHE A 72 -28.38 16.69 -5.75
C PHE A 72 -28.05 16.73 -4.25
N ALA A 73 -27.61 17.88 -3.75
CA ALA A 73 -27.28 18.07 -2.34
C ALA A 73 -28.50 18.28 -1.42
N ASP A 74 -29.72 18.25 -1.99
CA ASP A 74 -31.01 18.18 -1.26
C ASP A 74 -31.66 16.80 -1.41
#